data_AF-A0A386C7W8-F1
#
_entry.id   AF-A0A386C7W8-F1
#
_cell.length_a   1.000
_cell.length_b   1.000
_cell.length_c   1.000
_cell.angle_alpha   90.00
_cell.angle_beta   90.00
_cell.angle_gamma   90.00
#
_symmetry.space_group_name_H-M   'P 1'
#
loop_
_entity.id
_entity.type
_entity.pdbx_description
1 polymer ?
#
loop_
_entity_poly.entity_id
_entity_poly.type
_entity_poly.pdbx_seq_one_letter_code
_entity_poly.pdbx_strand_id
1 'polypeptide(L)' 'MAETQADIPEGLPSTAAGIYGYLGYEMVRLMERLPDRHDRGLDLPDALLMRPTVLAVFDTLKDELYLTAPVYVRQGVNAR' A
#
# COMPACT_ATOMS: atom_id res chain seq x y z
N MET A 1 -10.07 -2.76 -5.36
CA MET A 1 -9.74 -3.24 -3.99
C MET A 1 -9.67 -4.77 -3.90
N ALA A 2 -10.58 -5.51 -4.53
CA ALA A 2 -10.55 -6.99 -4.54
C ALA A 2 -9.22 -7.61 -5.04
N GLU A 3 -8.56 -6.98 -6.01
CA GLU A 3 -7.32 -7.51 -6.61
C GLU A 3 -6.07 -7.42 -5.70
N THR A 4 -6.16 -6.71 -4.58
CA THR A 4 -5.08 -6.64 -3.57
C THR A 4 -5.53 -7.11 -2.20
N GLN A 5 -6.73 -7.68 -2.12
CA GLN A 5 -7.19 -8.34 -0.93
C GLN A 5 -6.35 -9.60 -0.70
N ALA A 6 -5.77 -9.70 0.49
CA ALA A 6 -5.02 -10.86 0.94
C ALA A 6 -5.68 -11.40 2.20
N ASP A 7 -5.89 -12.70 2.24
CA ASP A 7 -6.22 -13.39 3.47
C ASP A 7 -4.92 -13.64 4.23
N ILE A 8 -4.79 -13.04 5.42
CA ILE A 8 -3.55 -13.10 6.20
C ILE A 8 -3.68 -14.26 7.19
N PRO A 9 -2.82 -15.28 7.09
CA PRO A 9 -2.79 -16.38 8.05
C PRO A 9 -2.66 -15.91 9.50
N GLU A 10 -3.26 -16.64 10.42
CA GLU A 10 -3.08 -16.41 11.85
C GLU A 10 -1.59 -16.48 12.23
N GLY A 11 -1.15 -15.55 13.07
CA GLY A 11 0.24 -15.44 13.51
C GLY A 11 1.14 -14.57 12.63
N LEU A 12 0.70 -14.13 11.45
CA LEU A 12 1.41 -13.12 10.68
C LEU A 12 0.93 -11.70 11.02
N PRO A 13 1.81 -10.68 10.96
CA PRO A 13 1.40 -9.29 11.09
C PRO A 13 0.34 -8.91 10.04
N SER A 14 -0.65 -8.10 10.42
CA SER A 14 -1.65 -7.60 9.46
C SER A 14 -1.06 -6.78 8.32
N THR A 15 0.15 -6.22 8.53
CA THR A 15 0.95 -5.50 7.54
C THR A 15 1.76 -6.41 6.62
N ALA A 16 1.54 -7.74 6.64
CA ALA A 16 2.27 -8.71 5.83
C ALA A 16 1.94 -8.65 4.33
N ALA A 17 0.81 -8.05 3.93
CA ALA A 17 0.46 -7.80 2.54
C ALA A 17 -0.48 -6.58 2.45
N GLY A 18 -0.37 -5.82 1.36
CA GLY A 18 -1.22 -4.66 1.14
C GLY A 18 -0.74 -3.73 0.03
N ILE A 19 -1.32 -2.53 0.00
CA ILE A 19 -0.89 -1.40 -0.82
C ILE A 19 -0.24 -0.38 0.09
N TYR A 20 0.92 0.13 -0.31
CA TYR A 20 1.73 1.08 0.48
C TYR A 20 2.05 2.30 -0.35
N GLY A 21 2.28 3.43 0.30
CA GLY A 21 2.66 4.66 -0.37
C GLY A 21 2.08 5.87 0.33
N TYR A 22 1.77 6.92 -0.42
CA TYR A 22 1.28 8.17 0.14
C TYR A 22 0.09 8.73 -0.63
N LEU A 23 -0.68 9.52 0.10
CA LEU A 23 -1.75 10.38 -0.39
C LEU A 23 -1.29 11.81 -0.10
N GLY A 24 -1.05 12.57 -1.15
CA GLY A 24 -0.63 13.96 -1.11
C GLY A 24 -1.77 14.86 -0.65
N TYR A 25 -1.40 16.04 -0.13
CA TYR A 25 -2.36 17.00 0.42
C TYR A 25 -3.42 17.40 -0.62
N GLU A 26 -3.01 17.57 -1.87
CA GLU A 26 -3.88 18.00 -2.97
C GLU A 26 -5.00 17.01 -3.30
N MET A 27 -4.93 15.75 -2.85
CA MET A 27 -6.05 14.79 -2.98
C MET A 27 -7.35 15.27 -2.35
N VAL A 28 -7.29 16.15 -1.35
CA VAL A 28 -8.51 16.70 -0.70
C VAL A 28 -9.43 17.40 -1.71
N ARG A 29 -8.88 17.96 -2.80
CA ARG A 29 -9.64 18.60 -3.87
C ARG A 29 -10.53 17.64 -4.65
N LEU A 30 -10.26 16.33 -4.60
CA LEU A 30 -11.11 15.31 -5.19
C LEU A 30 -12.40 15.10 -4.39
N MET A 31 -12.42 15.52 -3.12
CA MET A 31 -13.56 15.36 -2.21
C MET A 31 -14.28 16.69 -1.95
N GLU A 32 -13.57 17.81 -2.00
CA GLU A 32 -14.10 19.14 -1.67
C GLU A 32 -13.79 20.20 -2.74
N ARG A 33 -14.72 21.14 -2.94
CA ARG A 33 -14.48 22.33 -3.76
C ARG A 33 -13.72 23.37 -2.96
N LEU A 34 -12.44 23.54 -3.28
CA LEU A 34 -11.57 24.55 -2.70
C LEU A 34 -11.35 25.71 -3.67
N PRO A 35 -11.17 26.94 -3.16
CA PRO A 35 -10.82 28.09 -4.00
C PRO A 35 -9.49 27.85 -4.72
N ASP A 36 -9.43 28.30 -5.97
CA ASP A 36 -8.28 28.10 -6.85
C ASP A 36 -7.17 29.13 -6.53
N ARG A 37 -6.45 28.85 -5.44
CA ARG A 37 -5.35 29.68 -4.91
C ARG A 37 -4.05 28.88 -4.78
N HIS A 38 -3.82 27.95 -5.70
CA HIS A 38 -2.66 27.07 -5.62
C HIS A 38 -1.45 27.70 -6.32
N ASP A 39 -0.51 28.24 -5.53
CA ASP A 39 0.86 28.45 -6.00
C ASP A 39 1.44 27.08 -6.29
N ARG A 40 1.84 26.82 -7.54
CA ARG A 40 2.35 25.50 -7.96
C ARG A 40 3.57 25.13 -7.09
N GLY A 41 3.33 24.26 -6.11
CA GLY A 41 4.35 23.66 -5.26
C GLY A 41 5.24 22.69 -6.03
N LEU A 42 5.79 21.71 -5.32
CA LEU A 42 6.60 20.64 -5.91
C LEU A 42 5.71 19.81 -6.85
N ASP A 43 6.12 19.61 -8.10
CA ASP A 43 5.41 18.84 -9.15
C ASP A 43 5.40 17.34 -8.81
N LEU A 44 4.67 17.00 -7.75
CA LEU A 44 4.54 15.67 -7.19
C LEU A 44 3.16 15.11 -7.52
N PRO A 45 3.03 13.79 -7.69
CA PRO A 45 1.73 13.18 -7.90
C PRO A 45 0.87 13.28 -6.64
N ASP A 46 -0.45 13.43 -6.83
CA ASP A 46 -1.42 13.47 -5.73
C ASP A 46 -1.43 12.18 -4.91
N ALA A 47 -1.11 11.04 -5.51
CA ALA A 47 -0.95 9.78 -4.82
C ALA A 47 0.08 8.91 -5.51
N LEU A 48 0.85 8.18 -4.71
CA LEU A 48 1.67 7.08 -5.21
C LEU A 48 1.41 5.87 -4.32
N LEU A 49 0.95 4.79 -4.94
CA LEU A 49 0.59 3.55 -4.27
C LEU A 49 1.28 2.38 -4.98
N MET A 50 1.91 1.50 -4.20
CA MET A 50 2.66 0.35 -4.68
C MET A 50 2.22 -0.95 -4.01
N ARG A 51 2.36 -2.05 -4.76
CA ARG A 51 2.17 -3.42 -4.29
C ARG A 51 3.54 -4.09 -4.14
N PRO A 52 4.10 -4.20 -2.93
CA PRO A 52 5.43 -4.77 -2.74
C PRO A 52 5.43 -6.27 -3.04
N THR A 53 6.49 -6.77 -3.66
CA THR A 53 6.67 -8.21 -3.90
C THR A 53 7.26 -8.94 -2.70
N VAL A 54 7.94 -8.22 -1.81
CA VAL A 54 8.55 -8.72 -0.57
C VAL A 54 8.41 -7.65 0.52
N LEU A 55 8.09 -8.06 1.75
CA LEU A 55 8.06 -7.21 2.92
C LEU A 55 8.88 -7.83 4.05
N ALA A 56 9.62 -6.98 4.77
CA ALA A 56 10.31 -7.30 6.01
C ALA A 56 9.64 -6.52 7.14
N VAL A 57 8.95 -7.22 8.04
CA VAL A 57 8.22 -6.62 9.16
C VAL A 57 8.98 -6.93 10.44
N PHE A 58 9.46 -5.88 11.11
CA PHE A 58 10.16 -5.99 12.39
C PHE A 58 9.14 -5.77 13.51
N ASP A 59 8.88 -6.81 14.29
CA ASP A 59 8.10 -6.71 15.53
C ASP A 59 9.08 -6.53 16.70
N THR A 60 9.28 -5.27 17.10
CA THR A 60 10.19 -4.92 18.20
C THR A 60 9.66 -5.30 19.58
N LEU A 61 8.36 -5.60 19.71
CA LEU A 61 7.78 -6.04 20.98
C LEU A 61 8.08 -7.51 21.25
N LYS A 62 8.09 -8.34 20.19
CA LYS A 62 8.44 -9.76 20.27
C LYS A 62 9.89 -10.08 19.90
N ASP A 63 10.63 -9.09 19.39
CA ASP A 63 11.98 -9.23 18.85
C ASP A 63 12.06 -10.23 17.68
N GLU A 64 11.08 -10.15 16.77
CA GLU A 64 10.93 -11.06 15.63
C GLU A 64 10.97 -10.32 14.29
N LEU A 65 11.49 -10.99 13.26
CA LEU A 65 11.47 -10.52 11.87
C LEU A 65 10.61 -11.46 11.02
N TYR A 66 9.56 -10.91 10.42
CA TYR A 66 8.72 -11.59 9.45
C TYR A 66 9.14 -11.19 8.03
N LEU A 67 9.50 -12.17 7.20
CA LEU A 67 9.76 -11.96 5.77
C LEU A 67 8.61 -12.56 4.97
N THR A 68 7.85 -11.72 4.26
CA THR A 68 6.64 -12.15 3.53
C THR A 68 6.75 -11.80 2.05
N ALA A 69 6.18 -12.65 1.19
CA ALA A 69 6.14 -12.46 -0.25
C ALA A 69 4.70 -12.69 -0.75
N PRO A 70 3.87 -11.63 -0.79
CA PRO A 70 2.47 -11.77 -1.18
C PRO A 70 2.33 -12.19 -2.65
N VAL A 71 1.47 -13.17 -2.90
CA VAL A 71 1.14 -13.63 -4.25
C VAL A 71 -0.11 -12.90 -4.74
N TYR A 72 0.06 -12.08 -5.77
CA TYR A 72 -1.05 -11.40 -6.44
C TYR A 72 -1.56 -12.25 -7.61
N VAL A 73 -2.84 -12.60 -7.57
CA VAL A 73 -3.47 -13.44 -8.61
C VAL A 73 -3.44 -12.70 -9.94
N ARG A 74 -2.83 -13.32 -10.95
CA ARG A 74 -2.93 -12.87 -12.35
C ARG A 74 -3.74 -13.89 -13.14
N GLN A 75 -4.66 -13.41 -13.97
CA GLN A 75 -5.43 -14.31 -14.83
C GLN A 75 -4.49 -15.08 -15.78
N GLY A 76 -4.69 -16.40 -15.86
CA GLY A 76 -3.89 -17.28 -16.71
C GLY A 76 -2.54 -17.75 -16.14
N VAL A 77 -2.18 -17.37 -14.90
CA VAL A 77 -0.95 -17.81 -14.23
C VAL A 77 -1.32 -18.62 -13.00
N ASN A 78 -0.88 -19.88 -12.93
CA ASN A 78 -1.05 -20.72 -11.75
C ASN A 78 0.13 -20.53 -10.77
N ALA A 79 -0.06 -20.93 -9.51
CA ALA A 79 0.96 -20.83 -8.46
C ALA A 79 1.92 -22.05 -8.40
N ARG A 80 1.97 -22.87 -9.46
CA ARG A 80 2.78 -24.08 -9.54
C ARG A 80 4.09 -23.83 -10.28
#